data_AF-A0A3B5PPK2-F1
#
_entry.id   AF-A0A3B5PPK2-F1
#
_cell.length_a   1.000
_cell.length_b   1.000
_cell.length_c   1.000
_cell.angle_alpha   90.00
_cell.angle_beta   90.00
_cell.angle_gamma   90.00
#
_symmetry.space_group_name_H-M   'P 1'
#
loop_
_entity.id
_entity.type
_entity.pdbx_description
1 polymer ?
#
loop_
_entity_poly.entity_id
_entity_poly.type
_entity_poly.pdbx_seq_one_letter_code
_entity_poly.pdbx_strand_id
1 'polypeptide(L)'
;MAFAGKYQLETQANYEEFLEAIGLQTAKTEHKVVTEVVQDGDNFTWTQSIPGWSWTTSFTVDRACEMESMKGVKFTGTAKINDGKLSLKFPEYFFTAEIVNDKLEMTCVTPGENSVTFKRVSGRI
;
A
#
# COMPACT_ATOMS: atom_id res chain seq x y z
N MET A 1 4.36 10.87 -14.52
CA MET A 1 3.59 9.91 -13.70
C MET A 1 4.08 10.05 -12.28
N ALA A 2 3.28 10.59 -11.37
CA ALA A 2 3.76 11.01 -10.04
C ALA A 2 4.26 9.84 -9.19
N PHE A 3 3.55 8.70 -9.25
CA PHE A 3 3.86 7.53 -8.45
C PHE A 3 4.92 6.61 -9.05
N ALA A 4 5.16 6.66 -10.37
CA ALA A 4 6.05 5.73 -11.04
C ALA A 4 7.48 5.80 -10.48
N GLY A 5 8.06 4.65 -10.10
CA GLY A 5 9.41 4.56 -9.56
C GLY A 5 9.59 3.46 -8.52
N LYS A 6 10.82 3.37 -8.00
CA LYS A 6 11.17 2.52 -6.86
C LYS A 6 11.38 3.38 -5.63
N TYR A 7 10.90 2.89 -4.50
CA TYR A 7 10.97 3.57 -3.22
C TYR A 7 11.41 2.57 -2.16
N GLN A 8 12.29 2.99 -1.25
CA GLN A 8 12.69 2.19 -0.10
C GLN A 8 12.16 2.80 1.19
N LEU A 9 11.69 1.95 2.10
CA LEU A 9 11.26 2.34 3.44
C LEU A 9 12.32 3.20 4.14
N GLU A 10 11.91 4.40 4.56
CA GLU A 10 12.69 5.28 5.44
C GLU A 10 12.16 5.20 6.88
N THR A 11 10.86 5.43 7.04
CA THR A 11 10.20 5.45 8.35
C THR A 11 8.81 4.82 8.28
N GLN A 12 8.35 4.27 9.41
CA GLN A 12 6.98 3.81 9.57
C GLN A 12 6.51 3.96 11.01
N ALA A 13 5.22 4.17 11.20
CA ALA A 13 4.56 4.34 12.49
C ALA A 13 3.39 3.36 12.62
N ASN A 14 3.16 2.85 13.83
CA ASN A 14 2.06 1.93 14.17
C ASN A 14 2.05 0.62 13.34
N TYR A 15 3.23 0.18 12.88
CA TYR A 15 3.37 -1.01 12.04
C TYR A 15 2.92 -2.29 12.76
N GLU A 16 3.38 -2.50 13.99
CA GLU A 16 3.05 -3.71 14.77
C GLU A 16 1.56 -3.75 15.12
N GLU A 17 1.02 -2.65 15.63
CA GLU A 17 -0.41 -2.50 15.95
C GLU A 17 -1.28 -2.73 14.71
N PHE A 18 -0.85 -2.26 13.54
CA PHE A 18 -1.58 -2.49 12.30
C PHE A 18 -1.54 -3.95 11.87
N LEU A 19 -0.37 -4.60 11.93
CA LEU A 19 -0.26 -6.02 11.65
C LEU A 19 -1.11 -6.86 12.59
N GLU A 20 -1.17 -6.51 13.87
CA GLU A 20 -2.04 -7.17 14.85
C GLU A 20 -3.52 -6.95 14.53
N ALA A 21 -3.92 -5.70 14.26
CA ALA A 21 -5.30 -5.35 13.93
C ALA A 21 -5.81 -6.06 12.67
N ILE A 22 -4.94 -6.28 11.69
CA ILE A 22 -5.28 -7.07 10.50
C ILE A 22 -4.92 -8.56 10.67
N GLY A 23 -4.40 -9.04 11.80
CA GLY A 23 -4.04 -10.45 12.00
C GLY A 23 -2.94 -10.99 11.08
N LEU A 24 -1.98 -10.15 10.68
CA LEU A 24 -0.79 -10.47 9.89
C LEU A 24 0.53 -10.33 10.68
N GLN A 25 0.52 -10.58 11.98
CA GLN A 25 1.73 -10.56 12.82
C GLN A 25 2.91 -11.38 12.25
N THR A 26 2.66 -12.46 11.50
CA THR A 26 3.70 -13.28 10.86
C THR A 26 4.42 -12.56 9.72
N ALA A 27 3.83 -11.51 9.15
CA ALA A 27 4.44 -10.69 8.11
C ALA A 27 5.36 -9.59 8.67
N LYS A 28 5.53 -9.52 10.01
CA LYS A 28 6.45 -8.58 10.65
C LYS A 28 7.86 -8.83 10.14
N THR A 29 8.48 -7.79 9.61
CA THR A 29 9.88 -7.83 9.17
C THR A 29 10.65 -6.63 9.69
N GLU A 30 11.94 -6.84 9.96
CA GLU A 30 12.91 -5.76 10.23
C GLU A 30 13.55 -5.23 8.93
N HIS A 31 13.28 -5.89 7.79
CA HIS A 31 13.81 -5.48 6.51
C HIS A 31 13.11 -4.23 5.96
N LYS A 32 13.88 -3.37 5.31
CA LYS A 32 13.36 -2.23 4.58
C LYS A 32 12.55 -2.71 3.37
N VAL A 33 11.25 -2.50 3.41
CA VAL A 33 10.36 -2.79 2.29
C VAL A 33 10.72 -1.89 1.10
N VAL A 34 10.88 -2.49 -0.08
CA VAL A 34 11.01 -1.78 -1.35
C VAL A 34 9.67 -1.82 -2.05
N THR A 35 9.13 -0.65 -2.39
CA THR A 35 7.90 -0.47 -3.16
C THR A 35 8.27 -0.02 -4.57
N GLU A 36 7.89 -0.80 -5.57
CA GLU A 36 7.99 -0.46 -6.99
C GLU A 36 6.58 -0.20 -7.53
N VAL A 37 6.40 0.97 -8.12
CA VAL A 37 5.15 1.36 -8.78
C VAL A 37 5.42 1.52 -10.26
N VAL A 38 4.81 0.66 -11.07
CA VAL A 38 4.74 0.82 -12.51
C VAL A 38 3.38 1.44 -12.82
N GLN A 39 3.39 2.54 -13.56
CA GLN A 39 2.18 3.22 -14.00
C GLN A 39 2.19 3.26 -15.53
N ASP A 40 1.10 2.83 -16.15
CA ASP A 40 0.84 2.90 -17.59
C ASP A 40 -0.56 3.49 -17.81
N GLY A 41 -0.60 4.82 -17.96
CA GLY A 41 -1.85 5.59 -17.95
C GLY A 41 -2.59 5.42 -16.63
N ASP A 42 -3.77 4.79 -16.71
CA ASP A 42 -4.65 4.48 -15.57
C ASP A 42 -4.36 3.10 -14.95
N ASN A 43 -3.47 2.30 -15.55
CA ASN A 43 -3.09 0.99 -15.03
C ASN A 43 -1.90 1.13 -14.10
N PHE A 44 -1.99 0.49 -12.95
CA PHE A 44 -0.96 0.48 -11.92
C PHE A 44 -0.60 -0.95 -11.59
N THR A 45 0.70 -1.20 -11.45
CA THR A 45 1.24 -2.41 -10.84
C THR A 45 2.05 -1.97 -9.63
N TRP A 46 1.53 -2.28 -8.46
CA TRP A 46 2.11 -1.94 -7.18
C TRP A 46 2.77 -3.17 -6.59
N THR A 47 4.09 -3.21 -6.59
CA THR A 47 4.87 -4.33 -6.05
C THR A 47 5.57 -3.89 -4.77
N GLN A 48 5.43 -4.65 -3.71
CA GLN A 48 6.21 -4.47 -2.49
C GLN A 48 7.03 -5.73 -2.26
N SER A 49 8.27 -5.54 -1.84
CA SER A 49 9.24 -6.61 -1.72
C SER A 49 10.10 -6.45 -0.47
N ILE A 50 10.40 -7.59 0.14
CA ILE A 50 11.36 -7.76 1.22
C ILE A 50 12.27 -8.95 0.84
N PRO A 51 13.44 -9.13 1.48
CA PRO A 51 14.28 -10.29 1.24
C PRO A 51 13.49 -11.60 1.39
N GLY A 52 13.38 -12.37 0.30
CA GLY A 52 12.69 -13.66 0.28
C GLY A 52 11.17 -13.64 0.07
N TRP A 53 10.53 -12.46 -0.02
CA TRP A 53 9.08 -12.36 -0.25
C TRP A 53 8.69 -11.08 -1.00
N SER A 54 7.77 -11.20 -1.96
CA SER A 54 7.22 -10.07 -2.69
C SER A 54 5.73 -10.28 -2.94
N TRP A 55 4.96 -9.19 -2.91
CA TRP A 55 3.56 -9.19 -3.25
C TRP A 55 3.26 -8.06 -4.23
N THR A 56 2.41 -8.36 -5.22
CA THR A 56 2.07 -7.43 -6.30
C THR A 56 0.56 -7.28 -6.38
N THR A 57 0.10 -6.04 -6.43
CA THR A 57 -1.30 -5.68 -6.64
C THR A 57 -1.41 -4.85 -7.92
N SER A 58 -2.14 -5.37 -8.90
CA SER A 58 -2.42 -4.65 -10.14
C SER A 58 -3.84 -4.13 -10.14
N PHE A 59 -4.03 -2.89 -10.55
CA PHE A 59 -5.35 -2.26 -10.59
C PHE A 59 -5.44 -1.19 -11.68
N THR A 60 -6.65 -0.91 -12.12
CA THR A 60 -6.95 0.21 -13.02
C THR A 60 -7.75 1.27 -12.27
N VAL A 61 -7.30 2.52 -12.32
CA VAL A 61 -7.99 3.65 -11.67
C VAL A 61 -9.38 3.83 -12.27
N ASP A 62 -10.34 4.17 -11.42
CA ASP A 62 -11.76 4.38 -11.73
C ASP A 62 -12.47 3.17 -12.38
N ARG A 63 -11.87 1.98 -12.28
CA ARG A 63 -12.48 0.71 -12.69
C ARG A 63 -12.47 -0.31 -11.56
N ALA A 64 -13.53 -1.11 -11.48
CA ALA A 64 -13.54 -2.27 -10.61
C ALA A 64 -12.60 -3.35 -11.16
N CYS A 65 -11.73 -3.87 -10.31
CA CYS A 65 -10.80 -4.95 -10.64
C CYS A 65 -10.67 -5.93 -9.48
N GLU A 66 -10.44 -7.20 -9.82
CA GLU A 66 -10.13 -8.25 -8.84
C GLU A 66 -8.68 -8.06 -8.37
N MET A 67 -8.51 -8.00 -7.05
CA MET A 67 -7.23 -7.86 -6.37
C MET A 67 -7.10 -8.93 -5.30
N GLU A 68 -5.87 -9.17 -4.88
CA GLU A 68 -5.57 -10.09 -3.79
C GLU A 68 -4.93 -9.30 -2.63
N SER A 69 -5.44 -9.50 -1.42
CA SER A 69 -4.84 -8.92 -0.21
C SER A 69 -3.56 -9.68 0.18
N MET A 70 -2.75 -9.11 1.07
CA MET A 70 -1.55 -9.79 1.60
C MET A 70 -1.85 -11.14 2.30
N LYS A 71 -3.13 -11.43 2.59
CA LYS A 71 -3.59 -12.71 3.15
C LYS A 71 -3.96 -13.75 2.09
N GLY A 72 -3.86 -13.45 0.80
CA GLY A 72 -4.36 -14.31 -0.27
C GLY A 72 -5.89 -14.23 -0.44
N VAL A 73 -6.55 -13.23 0.14
CA VAL A 73 -8.01 -13.05 -0.01
C VAL A 73 -8.27 -12.25 -1.28
N LYS A 74 -9.00 -12.85 -2.22
CA LYS A 74 -9.48 -12.17 -3.41
C LYS A 74 -10.67 -11.26 -3.10
N PHE A 75 -10.63 -10.03 -3.61
CA PHE A 75 -11.71 -9.07 -3.47
C PHE A 75 -11.80 -8.16 -4.69
N THR A 76 -12.97 -7.57 -4.90
CA THR A 76 -13.16 -6.56 -5.95
C THR A 76 -13.06 -5.17 -5.34
N GLY A 77 -12.16 -4.36 -5.87
CA GLY A 77 -11.94 -2.98 -5.42
C GLY A 77 -11.91 -2.00 -6.59
N THR A 78 -12.08 -0.72 -6.29
CA THR A 78 -11.88 0.38 -7.23
C THR A 78 -10.88 1.35 -6.64
N ALA A 79 -9.75 1.54 -7.32
CA ALA A 79 -8.77 2.55 -6.98
C ALA A 79 -9.23 3.91 -7.52
N LYS A 80 -9.02 4.99 -6.76
CA LYS A 80 -9.35 6.35 -7.16
C LYS A 80 -8.18 7.28 -6.90
N ILE A 81 -7.93 8.21 -7.81
CA ILE A 81 -6.95 9.28 -7.62
C ILE A 81 -7.71 10.61 -7.61
N ASN A 82 -7.66 11.33 -6.49
CA ASN A 82 -8.23 12.68 -6.36
C ASN A 82 -7.14 13.62 -5.83
N ASP A 83 -6.94 14.76 -6.48
CA ASP A 83 -5.92 15.76 -6.10
C ASP A 83 -4.52 15.15 -5.89
N GLY A 84 -4.14 14.17 -6.72
CA GLY A 84 -2.84 13.49 -6.62
C GLY A 84 -2.74 12.43 -5.51
N LYS A 85 -3.82 12.19 -4.76
CA LYS A 85 -3.91 11.17 -3.72
C LYS A 85 -4.64 9.93 -4.22
N LEU A 86 -3.92 8.80 -4.24
CA LEU A 86 -4.46 7.48 -4.51
C LEU A 86 -5.21 6.97 -3.27
N SER A 87 -6.36 6.33 -3.49
CA SER A 87 -7.15 5.67 -2.46
C SER A 87 -7.71 4.34 -2.96
N LEU A 88 -7.68 3.33 -2.11
CA LEU A 88 -8.17 1.99 -2.40
C LEU A 88 -8.73 1.36 -1.12
N LYS A 89 -9.92 0.76 -1.21
CA LYS A 89 -10.55 0.09 -0.06
C LYS A 89 -10.25 -1.41 -0.11
N PHE A 90 -9.42 -1.89 0.81
CA PHE A 90 -9.27 -3.31 1.08
C PHE A 90 -10.37 -3.78 2.05
N PRO A 91 -10.66 -5.09 2.13
CA PRO A 91 -11.56 -5.64 3.14
C PRO A 91 -11.08 -5.33 4.57
N GLU A 92 -9.76 -5.36 4.79
CA GLU A 92 -9.15 -5.23 6.12
C GLU A 92 -8.80 -3.78 6.51
N TYR A 93 -8.61 -2.88 5.53
CA TYR A 93 -8.21 -1.49 5.79
C TYR A 93 -8.51 -0.57 4.60
N PHE A 94 -8.55 0.74 4.86
CA PHE A 94 -8.56 1.76 3.84
C PHE A 94 -7.13 2.21 3.53
N PHE A 95 -6.69 2.04 2.28
CA PHE A 95 -5.37 2.41 1.80
C PHE A 95 -5.42 3.79 1.12
N THR A 96 -4.45 4.64 1.44
CA THR A 96 -4.18 5.85 0.67
C THR A 96 -2.68 6.03 0.43
N ALA A 97 -2.32 6.63 -0.69
CA ALA A 97 -0.95 7.00 -1.00
C ALA A 97 -0.87 8.35 -1.71
N GLU A 98 0.18 9.10 -1.44
CA GLU A 98 0.47 10.38 -2.06
C GLU A 98 1.98 10.61 -2.14
N ILE A 99 2.41 11.49 -3.04
CA ILE A 99 3.80 11.90 -3.17
C ILE A 99 3.98 13.25 -2.49
N VAL A 100 4.78 13.28 -1.42
CA VAL A 100 5.06 14.47 -0.61
C VAL A 100 6.56 14.68 -0.58
N ASN A 101 7.04 15.83 -1.09
CA ASN A 101 8.48 16.14 -1.16
C ASN A 101 9.33 15.03 -1.82
N ASP A 102 8.85 14.46 -2.94
CA ASP A 102 9.46 13.33 -3.67
C ASP A 102 9.57 12.02 -2.86
N LYS A 103 8.81 11.91 -1.77
CA LYS A 103 8.66 10.68 -0.99
C LYS A 103 7.28 10.09 -1.18
N LEU A 104 7.23 8.77 -1.20
CA LEU A 104 5.99 8.02 -1.20
C LEU A 104 5.49 7.87 0.23
N GLU A 105 4.41 8.58 0.54
CA GLU A 105 3.70 8.45 1.81
C GLU A 105 2.49 7.53 1.64
N MET A 106 2.45 6.45 2.41
CA MET A 106 1.39 5.46 2.44
C MET A 106 0.71 5.53 3.81
N THR A 107 -0.62 5.54 3.83
CA THR A 107 -1.42 5.46 5.05
C THR A 107 -2.45 4.35 4.93
N CYS A 108 -2.52 3.46 5.93
CA CYS A 108 -3.55 2.44 6.05
C CYS A 108 -4.35 2.67 7.33
N VAL A 109 -5.67 2.66 7.23
CA VAL A 109 -6.57 2.84 8.39
C VAL A 109 -7.47 1.62 8.52
N THR A 110 -7.41 0.92 9.65
CA THR A 110 -8.34 -0.21 9.91
C THR A 110 -9.73 0.31 10.30
N PRO A 111 -10.81 -0.39 9.92
CA PRO A 111 -12.17 -0.03 10.32
C PRO A 111 -12.46 -0.43 11.79
N GLY A 112 -13.37 0.28 12.46
CA GLY A 112 -13.87 -0.06 13.79
C GLY A 112 -13.55 0.98 14.88
N GLU A 113 -14.02 0.75 16.10
CA GLU A 113 -13.80 1.65 17.26
C GLU A 113 -12.32 1.71 17.69
N ASN A 114 -11.58 0.61 17.52
CA ASN A 114 -10.14 0.54 17.74
C ASN A 114 -9.35 0.73 16.42
N SER A 115 -9.69 1.77 15.65
CA SER A 115 -9.04 2.04 14.38
C SER A 115 -7.55 2.32 14.57
N VAL A 116 -6.70 1.58 13.85
CA VAL A 116 -5.24 1.79 13.83
C VAL A 116 -4.88 2.52 12.54
N THR A 117 -4.09 3.59 12.66
CA THR A 117 -3.55 4.32 11.52
C THR A 117 -2.08 3.99 11.35
N PHE A 118 -1.77 3.15 10.37
CA PHE A 118 -0.41 2.88 9.94
C PHE A 118 0.05 3.92 8.94
N LYS A 119 1.26 4.44 9.13
CA LYS A 119 1.92 5.34 8.18
C LYS A 119 3.27 4.80 7.78
N ARG A 120 3.61 4.93 6.50
CA ARG A 120 4.92 4.56 5.94
C ARG A 120 5.39 5.64 4.99
N VAL A 121 6.64 6.08 5.16
CA VAL A 121 7.31 7.02 4.27
C VAL A 121 8.47 6.30 3.60
N SER A 122 8.53 6.38 2.27
CA SER A 122 9.57 5.73 1.46
C SER A 122 10.23 6.74 0.53
N GLY A 123 11.56 6.79 0.55
CA GLY A 123 12.36 7.64 -0.34
C GLY A 123 12.60 6.97 -1.68
N ARG A 124 12.63 7.75 -2.76
CA ARG A 124 12.92 7.28 -4.11
C ARG A 124 14.36 6.75 -4.21
N ILE A 125 14.56 5.63 -4.91
CA ILE A 125 15.88 4.98 -5.15
C ILE A 125 16.15 4.73 -6.63
#